data_AF-A0A4Q2Z664-F1
#
_entry.id   AF-A0A4Q2Z664-F1
#
_cell.length_a   1.000
_cell.length_b   1.000
_cell.length_c   1.000
_cell.angle_alpha   90.00
_cell.angle_beta   90.00
_cell.angle_gamma   90.00
#
_symmetry.space_group_name_H-M   'P 1'
#
loop_
_entity.id
_entity.type
_entity.pdbx_description
1 polymer ?
#
loop_
_entity_poly.entity_id
_entity_poly.type
_entity_poly.pdbx_seq_one_letter_code
_entity_poly.pdbx_strand_id
1 'polypeptide(L)'
;MADAGVLPVIPFRRPKPAVEVRPTLREVFDAEESSLLRYAHGIVGQRETAEDLVQDAFIKLHGHWEEVTHPRAWLFRCIRNLALTHIRDHKRETPIEDGQEFQCSAADPDKTLGKLEAIGA
;
A
#
# COMPACT_ATOMS: atom_id res chain seq x y z
N MET A 1 -63.83 -24.77 14.19
CA MET A 1 -62.78 -24.85 15.22
C MET A 1 -61.81 -25.97 14.86
N ALA A 2 -60.70 -25.63 14.20
CA ALA A 2 -59.49 -26.44 14.16
C ALA A 2 -58.33 -25.47 13.90
N ASP A 3 -57.38 -25.54 14.80
CA ASP A 3 -56.35 -24.56 15.12
C ASP A 3 -55.26 -24.49 14.05
N ALA A 4 -54.85 -23.28 13.69
CA ALA A 4 -53.86 -23.04 12.66
C ALA A 4 -52.47 -23.35 13.23
N GLY A 5 -51.88 -24.46 12.78
CA GLY A 5 -50.51 -24.84 13.11
C GLY A 5 -49.50 -23.82 12.58
N VAL A 6 -49.14 -22.86 13.43
CA VAL A 6 -48.00 -21.96 13.19
C VAL A 6 -46.73 -22.76 13.47
N LEU A 7 -46.03 -23.14 12.40
CA LEU A 7 -44.67 -23.67 12.54
C LEU A 7 -43.77 -22.61 13.17
N PRO A 8 -42.89 -22.98 14.11
CA PRO A 8 -41.99 -22.01 14.73
C PRO A 8 -41.03 -21.45 13.68
N VAL A 9 -41.05 -20.13 13.51
CA VAL A 9 -40.02 -19.41 12.76
C VAL A 9 -38.73 -19.53 13.55
N ILE A 10 -37.86 -20.45 13.15
CA ILE A 10 -36.50 -20.54 13.67
C ILE A 10 -35.76 -19.30 13.13
N PRO A 11 -35.26 -18.39 13.97
CA PRO A 11 -34.47 -17.27 13.48
C PRO A 11 -33.19 -17.84 12.86
N PHE A 12 -33.03 -17.68 11.54
CA PHE A 12 -31.80 -18.01 10.84
C PHE A 12 -30.72 -17.06 11.36
N ARG A 13 -29.99 -17.49 12.40
CA ARG A 13 -28.81 -16.79 12.88
C ARG A 13 -27.81 -16.78 11.72
N ARG A 14 -27.69 -15.64 11.03
CA ARG A 14 -26.60 -15.45 10.08
C ARG A 14 -25.31 -15.77 10.85
N PRO A 15 -24.46 -16.70 10.37
CA PRO A 15 -23.16 -16.88 10.99
C PRO A 15 -22.48 -15.51 10.99
N LYS A 16 -22.01 -15.07 12.17
CA LYS A 16 -21.19 -13.87 12.31
C LYS A 16 -20.09 -13.98 11.26
N PRO A 17 -19.91 -12.99 10.37
CA PRO A 17 -18.91 -13.09 9.32
C PRO A 17 -17.57 -13.42 9.96
N ALA A 18 -16.86 -14.36 9.34
CA ALA A 18 -15.56 -14.82 9.75
C ALA A 18 -14.66 -13.62 10.06
N VAL A 19 -13.87 -13.73 11.14
CA VAL A 19 -12.87 -12.74 11.54
C VAL A 19 -12.18 -12.19 10.28
N GLU A 20 -12.23 -10.88 10.06
CA GLU A 20 -11.49 -10.26 8.95
C GLU A 20 -10.01 -10.55 9.16
N VAL A 21 -9.49 -11.53 8.44
CA VAL A 21 -8.10 -11.95 8.55
C VAL A 21 -7.27 -10.88 7.87
N ARG A 22 -6.57 -10.09 8.68
CA ARG A 22 -5.57 -9.14 8.17
C ARG A 22 -4.51 -9.95 7.41
N PRO A 23 -4.18 -9.60 6.15
CA PRO A 23 -3.10 -10.26 5.44
C PRO A 23 -1.80 -10.06 6.20
N THR A 24 -0.93 -11.05 6.23
CA THR A 24 0.41 -10.97 6.80
C THR A 24 1.31 -10.07 5.97
N LEU A 25 2.42 -9.58 6.56
CA LEU A 25 3.39 -8.76 5.84
C LEU A 25 3.97 -9.51 4.62
N ARG A 26 4.20 -10.83 4.75
CA ARG A 26 4.67 -11.68 3.65
C ARG A 26 3.67 -11.74 2.52
N GLU A 27 2.38 -11.92 2.80
CA GLU A 27 1.34 -11.94 1.76
C GLU A 27 1.25 -10.60 1.03
N VAL A 28 1.40 -9.47 1.74
CA VAL A 28 1.47 -8.14 1.12
C VAL A 28 2.72 -8.01 0.24
N PHE A 29 3.87 -8.50 0.69
CA PHE A 29 5.11 -8.49 -0.08
C PHE A 29 4.97 -9.30 -1.38
N ASP A 30 4.58 -10.57 -1.26
CA ASP A 30 4.45 -11.49 -2.40
C ASP A 30 3.44 -10.96 -3.45
N ALA A 31 2.41 -10.23 -3.01
CA ALA A 31 1.41 -9.64 -3.90
C ALA A 31 1.86 -8.34 -4.59
N GLU A 32 2.60 -7.48 -3.89
CA GLU A 32 2.84 -6.10 -4.36
C GLU A 32 4.25 -5.83 -4.87
N GLU A 33 5.25 -6.66 -4.55
CA GLU A 33 6.67 -6.41 -4.87
C GLU A 33 6.90 -6.01 -6.34
N SER A 34 6.38 -6.79 -7.29
CA SER A 34 6.56 -6.53 -8.72
C SER A 34 5.96 -5.18 -9.16
N SER A 35 4.76 -4.86 -8.65
CA SER A 35 4.08 -3.59 -8.96
C SER A 35 4.81 -2.39 -8.36
N LEU A 36 5.31 -2.54 -7.14
CA LEU A 36 6.05 -1.51 -6.42
C LEU A 36 7.43 -1.26 -7.05
N LEU A 37 8.13 -2.31 -7.50
CA LEU A 37 9.39 -2.19 -8.25
C LEU A 37 9.18 -1.46 -9.57
N ARG A 38 8.15 -1.84 -10.35
CA ARG A 38 7.82 -1.15 -11.61
C ARG A 38 7.50 0.32 -11.37
N TYR A 39 6.74 0.61 -10.32
CA TYR A 39 6.39 1.97 -9.91
C TYR A 39 7.62 2.79 -9.52
N ALA A 40 8.45 2.26 -8.61
CA ALA A 40 9.67 2.91 -8.14
C ALA A 40 10.63 3.16 -9.32
N HIS A 41 10.87 2.14 -10.15
CA HIS A 41 11.71 2.26 -11.34
C HIS A 41 11.20 3.32 -12.32
N GLY A 42 9.88 3.45 -12.51
CA GLY A 42 9.30 4.52 -13.33
C GLY A 42 9.57 5.93 -12.81
N ILE A 43 9.89 6.09 -11.52
CA ILE A 43 10.22 7.38 -10.91
C ILE A 43 11.73 7.64 -10.95
N VAL A 44 12.55 6.67 -10.55
CA VAL A 44 14.01 6.87 -10.38
C VAL A 44 14.84 6.48 -11.61
N GLY A 45 14.29 5.65 -12.50
CA GLY A 45 14.97 5.20 -13.73
C GLY A 45 16.13 4.23 -13.53
N GLN A 46 16.49 3.89 -12.29
CA GLN A 46 17.56 2.96 -11.94
C GLN A 46 17.01 1.79 -11.14
N ARG A 47 17.32 0.57 -11.58
CA ARG A 47 16.78 -0.67 -10.98
C ARG A 47 17.27 -0.90 -9.55
N GLU A 48 18.56 -0.75 -9.29
CA GLU A 48 19.13 -0.94 -7.94
C GLU A 48 18.50 0.03 -6.93
N THR A 49 18.40 1.32 -7.30
CA THR A 49 17.71 2.31 -6.48
C THR A 49 16.25 1.95 -6.26
N ALA A 50 15.53 1.49 -7.28
CA ALA A 50 14.14 1.08 -7.12
C ALA A 50 13.99 -0.09 -6.12
N GLU A 51 14.88 -1.07 -6.18
CA GLU A 51 14.95 -2.20 -5.24
C GLU A 51 15.19 -1.70 -3.80
N ASP A 52 16.14 -0.78 -3.60
CA ASP A 52 16.44 -0.19 -2.29
C ASP A 52 15.23 0.56 -1.71
N LEU A 53 14.57 1.39 -2.52
CA LEU A 53 13.39 2.14 -2.05
C LEU A 53 12.22 1.25 -1.67
N VAL A 54 12.02 0.13 -2.39
CA VAL A 54 10.99 -0.85 -2.05
C VAL A 54 11.33 -1.55 -0.74
N GLN A 55 12.59 -1.97 -0.55
CA GLN A 55 13.06 -2.59 0.69
C GLN A 55 12.87 -1.65 1.88
N ASP A 56 13.30 -0.40 1.78
CA ASP A 56 13.10 0.64 2.79
C ASP A 56 11.63 0.84 3.14
N ALA A 57 10.75 0.83 2.14
CA ALA A 57 9.31 0.97 2.35
C ALA A 57 8.74 -0.21 3.15
N PHE A 58 9.17 -1.45 2.86
CA PHE A 58 8.73 -2.63 3.62
C PHE A 58 9.29 -2.66 5.05
N ILE A 59 10.54 -2.22 5.27
CA ILE A 59 11.12 -2.07 6.61
C ILE A 59 10.30 -1.07 7.43
N LYS A 60 9.97 0.08 6.86
CA LYS A 60 9.13 1.09 7.54
C LYS A 60 7.71 0.58 7.77
N LEU A 61 7.12 -0.14 6.80
CA LEU A 61 5.79 -0.75 6.97
C LEU A 61 5.79 -1.76 8.13
N HIS A 62 6.83 -2.58 8.27
CA HIS A 62 6.95 -3.52 9.38
C HIS A 62 6.95 -2.79 10.74
N GLY A 63 7.64 -1.65 10.85
CA GLY A 63 7.64 -0.82 12.06
C GLY A 63 6.27 -0.21 12.40
N HIS A 64 5.45 0.08 11.39
CA HIS A 64 4.09 0.63 11.56
C HIS A 64 3.00 -0.42 11.32
N TRP A 65 3.34 -1.72 11.38
CA TRP A 65 2.45 -2.77 10.90
C TRP A 65 1.11 -2.73 11.60
N GLU A 66 1.06 -2.55 12.93
CA GLU A 66 -0.20 -2.52 13.65
C GLU A 66 -1.09 -1.31 13.32
N GLU A 67 -0.49 -0.18 12.97
CA GLU A 67 -1.18 1.11 12.72
C GLU A 67 -1.73 1.23 11.29
N VAL A 68 -1.12 0.54 10.32
CA VAL A 68 -1.42 0.73 8.89
C VAL A 68 -2.60 -0.14 8.45
N THR A 69 -3.79 0.45 8.35
CA THR A 69 -5.00 -0.24 7.90
C THR A 69 -4.95 -0.67 6.42
N HIS A 70 -4.24 0.09 5.57
CA HIS A 70 -4.17 -0.16 4.12
C HIS A 70 -2.71 -0.25 3.65
N PRO A 71 -2.04 -1.41 3.82
CA PRO A 71 -0.61 -1.57 3.56
C PRO A 71 -0.18 -1.22 2.14
N ARG A 72 -0.91 -1.73 1.13
CA ARG A 72 -0.65 -1.41 -0.28
C ARG A 72 -0.63 0.10 -0.53
N ALA A 73 -1.69 0.78 -0.08
CA ALA A 73 -1.82 2.21 -0.31
C ALA A 73 -0.73 3.03 0.39
N TRP A 74 -0.35 2.56 1.57
CA TRP A 74 0.73 3.14 2.35
C TRP A 74 2.09 2.95 1.65
N LEU A 75 2.37 1.76 1.09
CA LEU A 75 3.62 1.43 0.39
C LEU A 75 3.85 2.32 -0.84
N PHE A 76 2.86 2.46 -1.73
CA PHE A 76 2.99 3.35 -2.91
C PHE A 76 3.31 4.80 -2.50
N ARG A 77 2.67 5.30 -1.45
CA ARG A 77 2.96 6.64 -0.93
C ARG A 77 4.35 6.74 -0.33
N CYS A 78 4.76 5.74 0.45
CA CYS A 78 6.08 5.68 1.06
C CYS A 78 7.18 5.70 -0.01
N ILE A 79 7.06 4.85 -1.02
CA ILE A 79 8.00 4.77 -2.15
C ILE A 79 8.06 6.08 -2.91
N ARG A 80 6.91 6.70 -3.21
CA ARG A 80 6.90 8.02 -3.87
C ARG A 80 7.69 9.05 -3.07
N ASN A 81 7.51 9.10 -1.75
CA ASN A 81 8.22 10.05 -0.89
C ASN A 81 9.72 9.74 -0.84
N LEU A 82 10.10 8.47 -0.70
CA LEU A 82 11.48 8.01 -0.76
C LEU A 82 12.15 8.39 -2.08
N ALA A 83 11.47 8.16 -3.21
CA ALA A 83 11.97 8.49 -4.53
C ALA A 83 12.15 10.00 -4.74
N LEU A 84 11.21 10.83 -4.27
CA LEU A 84 11.32 12.28 -4.35
C LEU A 84 12.47 12.81 -3.48
N THR A 85 12.65 12.24 -2.28
CA THR A 85 13.80 12.56 -1.42
C THR A 85 15.11 12.17 -2.11
N HIS A 86 15.19 10.96 -2.65
CA HIS A 86 16.35 10.48 -3.40
C HIS A 86 16.69 11.43 -4.56
N ILE A 87 15.72 11.78 -5.42
CA ILE A 87 15.91 12.71 -6.54
C ILE A 87 16.36 14.08 -6.05
N ARG A 88 15.75 14.61 -4.98
CA ARG A 88 16.14 15.88 -4.40
C ARG A 88 17.58 15.82 -3.92
N ASP A 89 17.96 14.80 -3.16
CA ASP A 89 19.28 14.74 -2.53
C ASP A 89 20.38 14.49 -3.57
N HIS A 90 20.13 13.68 -4.61
CA HIS A 90 21.04 13.54 -5.76
C HIS A 90 21.16 14.86 -6.54
N LYS A 91 20.12 15.69 -6.57
CA LYS A 91 20.18 17.06 -7.08
C LYS A 91 20.85 18.04 -6.11
N ARG A 92 21.02 17.70 -4.82
CA ARG A 92 21.68 18.55 -3.80
C ARG A 92 23.16 18.20 -3.61
N GLU A 93 23.57 17.01 -4.01
CA GLU A 93 24.98 16.67 -4.25
C GLU A 93 25.59 17.53 -5.37
N THR A 94 24.74 18.13 -6.22
CA THR A 94 24.99 19.46 -6.80
C THR A 94 24.51 20.54 -5.82
N PRO A 95 25.35 21.48 -5.31
CA PRO A 95 25.07 22.21 -4.08
C PRO A 95 23.69 22.91 -4.03
N ILE A 96 22.91 22.67 -2.96
CA ILE A 96 22.21 23.64 -2.06
C ILE A 96 21.03 23.00 -1.28
N GLU A 97 20.74 23.54 -0.09
CA GLU A 97 19.81 23.08 0.95
C GLU A 97 18.32 23.03 0.51
N ASP A 98 17.49 22.07 0.94
CA ASP A 98 16.57 22.27 2.07
C ASP A 98 15.87 20.99 2.56
N GLY A 99 15.63 20.96 3.88
CA GLY A 99 14.86 19.95 4.58
C GLY A 99 13.35 20.14 4.49
N GLN A 100 12.62 19.03 4.42
CA GLN A 100 11.19 18.98 4.74
C GLN A 100 10.87 17.62 5.35
N GLU A 101 10.45 17.63 6.62
CA GLU A 101 9.69 16.55 7.24
C GLU A 101 8.30 16.50 6.58
N PHE A 102 7.95 15.36 5.99
CA PHE A 102 6.69 15.21 5.27
C PHE A 102 5.67 14.45 6.12
N GLN A 103 4.59 15.14 6.49
CA GLN A 103 3.48 14.58 7.27
C GLN A 103 2.57 13.70 6.39
N CYS A 104 2.18 12.54 6.93
CA CYS A 104 1.29 11.57 6.29
C CYS A 104 -0.14 12.14 6.16
N SER A 105 -0.58 12.42 4.94
CA SER A 105 -2.02 12.55 4.63
C SER A 105 -2.41 11.64 3.47
N ALA A 106 -3.63 11.10 3.56
CA ALA A 106 -4.12 9.97 2.79
C ALA A 106 -4.53 10.36 1.35
N ALA A 107 -3.59 10.32 0.39
CA ALA A 107 -3.91 10.36 -1.04
C ALA A 107 -4.03 8.94 -1.65
N ASP A 108 -5.13 8.67 -2.36
CA ASP A 108 -5.48 7.39 -2.99
C ASP A 108 -4.45 6.97 -4.08
N PRO A 109 -3.70 5.88 -3.86
CA PRO A 109 -2.61 5.44 -4.74
C PRO A 109 -3.07 4.67 -5.97
N ASP A 110 -4.30 4.15 -6.00
CA ASP A 110 -4.80 3.36 -7.15
C ASP A 110 -4.89 4.22 -8.42
N LYS A 111 -5.19 5.50 -8.26
CA LYS A 111 -5.23 6.46 -9.38
C LYS A 111 -3.86 6.76 -9.98
N THR A 112 -2.78 6.51 -9.25
CA THR A 112 -1.42 6.81 -9.72
C THR A 112 -0.88 5.67 -10.58
N LEU A 113 -1.24 4.42 -10.26
CA LEU A 113 -0.80 3.24 -11.00
C LEU A 113 -1.42 3.18 -12.40
N GLY A 114 -2.73 3.46 -12.55
CA GLY A 114 -3.41 3.47 -13.84
C GLY A 114 -2.83 4.47 -14.86
N LYS A 115 -2.05 5.46 -14.41
CA LYS A 115 -1.39 6.44 -15.28
C LYS A 115 -0.06 5.92 -15.86
N LEU A 116 0.56 4.92 -15.23
CA LEU A 116 1.83 4.31 -15.66
C LEU A 116 1.64 3.07 -16.55
N GLU A 117 0.48 2.42 -16.47
CA GLU A 117 0.12 1.32 -17.36
C GLU A 117 -0.07 1.77 -18.82
N ALA A 118 -0.27 3.07 -19.07
CA ALA A 118 -0.48 3.64 -20.40
C ALA A 118 0.81 3.90 -21.21
N ILE A 119 2.00 3.62 -20.69
CA ILE A 119 3.30 3.96 -21.34
C ILE A 119 4.12 2.69 -21.68
N GLY A 120 3.54 1.49 -21.52
CA GLY A 120 4.21 0.24 -21.85
C GLY A 120 3.43 -0.60 -22.86
N ALA A 121 3.48 -0.21 -24.13
CA ALA A 121 3.18 -1.06 -25.29
C ALA A 121 4.37 -1.02 -26.25
#